data_AF-A0A9E4XX93-F1
#
_entry.id   AF-A0A9E4XX93-F1
#
_cell.length_a   1.000
_cell.length_b   1.000
_cell.length_c   1.000
_cell.angle_alpha   90.00
_cell.angle_beta   90.00
_cell.angle_gamma   90.00
#
_symmetry.space_group_name_H-M   'P 1'
#
loop_
_entity.id
_entity.type
_entity.pdbx_description
1 polymer ?
#
loop_
_entity_poly.entity_id
_entity_poly.type
_entity_poly.pdbx_seq_one_letter_code
_entity_poly.pdbx_strand_id
1 'polypeptide(L)'
;MNRLIALGVVLVSLAACTSQAEGPVKLTLMLDWVPNTNHTGIFVAQHEGFFEDAGLEVEIIQPGEVFAEQAVAGGAADFGISFQEQITLARAEAVPLVSIAAIIQNNTS
;
A
#
# COMPACT_ATOMS: atom_id res chain seq x y z
N MET A 1 -4.17 -52.49 44.32
CA MET A 1 -3.24 -52.67 43.18
C MET A 1 -3.49 -51.53 42.20
N ASN A 2 -2.43 -50.76 41.95
CA ASN A 2 -2.19 -49.70 40.97
C ASN A 2 -3.33 -49.39 39.97
N ARG A 3 -3.71 -48.15 39.70
CA ARG A 3 -2.82 -47.07 39.21
C ARG A 3 -3.38 -45.68 39.55
N LEU A 4 -2.69 -44.99 40.46
CA LEU A 4 -2.55 -43.54 40.44
C LEU A 4 -1.69 -43.14 39.23
N ILE A 5 -1.76 -41.86 38.86
CA ILE A 5 -0.92 -41.12 37.90
C ILE A 5 -1.51 -41.04 36.47
N ALA A 6 -2.30 -39.99 36.24
CA ALA A 6 -2.25 -39.15 35.03
C ALA A 6 -3.13 -37.90 35.21
N LEU A 7 -2.94 -37.18 36.32
CA LEU A 7 -3.49 -35.83 36.51
C LEU A 7 -2.30 -34.87 36.46
N GLY A 8 -1.88 -34.51 35.26
CA GLY A 8 -0.73 -33.63 35.08
C GLY A 8 -0.46 -33.35 33.61
N VAL A 9 -0.55 -32.07 33.26
CA VAL A 9 -0.09 -31.46 32.00
C VAL A 9 -1.08 -31.51 30.82
N VAL A 10 -2.19 -30.76 30.91
CA VAL A 10 -2.94 -30.27 29.72
C VAL A 10 -3.23 -28.75 29.85
N LEU A 11 -2.32 -27.99 30.46
CA LEU A 11 -2.55 -26.57 30.78
C LEU A 11 -1.56 -25.59 30.13
N VAL A 12 -0.77 -26.01 29.14
CA VAL A 12 0.22 -25.12 28.49
C VAL A 12 0.21 -25.29 26.97
N SER A 13 -0.88 -24.90 26.32
CA SER A 13 -0.89 -24.70 24.87
C SER A 13 -1.70 -23.48 24.40
N LEU A 14 -2.18 -22.63 25.33
CA LEU A 14 -2.89 -21.38 24.99
C LEU A 14 -1.99 -20.14 24.84
N ALA A 15 -0.66 -20.27 24.98
CA ALA A 15 0.25 -19.12 25.03
C ALA A 15 1.02 -18.81 23.73
N ALA A 16 0.61 -19.36 22.58
CA ALA A 16 1.33 -19.15 21.31
C ALA A 16 0.65 -18.21 20.31
N CYS A 17 -0.49 -17.59 20.65
CA CYS A 17 -1.02 -16.47 19.88
C CYS A 17 -0.38 -15.16 20.38
N THR A 18 0.94 -15.07 20.30
CA THR A 18 1.57 -13.75 20.28
C THR A 18 1.35 -13.24 18.86
N SER A 19 0.33 -12.40 18.66
CA SER A 19 0.29 -11.51 17.50
C SER A 19 1.59 -10.72 17.56
N GLN A 20 2.58 -11.16 16.79
CA GLN A 20 3.74 -10.35 16.49
C GLN A 20 3.15 -9.09 15.89
N ALA A 21 3.36 -7.94 16.54
CA ALA A 21 2.99 -6.67 15.94
C ALA A 21 3.77 -6.60 14.62
N GLU A 22 3.09 -6.92 13.52
CA GLU A 22 3.64 -6.71 12.18
C GLU A 22 3.91 -5.22 12.10
N GLY A 23 5.16 -4.86 11.78
CA GLY A 23 5.53 -3.46 11.56
C GLY A 23 4.67 -2.84 10.44
N PRO A 24 4.73 -1.52 10.26
CA PRO A 24 3.95 -0.87 9.24
C PRO A 24 4.23 -1.48 7.86
N VAL A 25 3.18 -1.59 7.04
CA VAL A 25 3.31 -2.05 5.66
C VAL A 25 4.02 -0.95 4.88
N LYS A 26 5.22 -1.24 4.41
CA LYS A 26 6.01 -0.32 3.56
C LYS A 26 5.42 -0.31 2.16
N LEU A 27 5.18 0.88 1.64
CA LEU A 27 4.61 1.10 0.31
C LEU A 27 5.31 2.26 -0.39
N THR A 28 5.51 2.15 -1.70
CA THR A 28 5.98 3.24 -2.54
C THR A 28 4.84 3.78 -3.40
N LEU A 29 4.61 5.10 -3.32
CA LEU A 29 3.66 5.84 -4.14
C LEU A 29 4.42 6.76 -5.10
N MET A 30 4.35 6.45 -6.40
CA MET A 30 4.90 7.32 -7.44
C MET A 30 3.89 8.37 -7.88
N LEU A 31 4.29 9.63 -7.87
CA LEU A 31 3.51 10.74 -8.42
C LEU A 31 3.50 10.69 -9.96
N ASP A 32 2.51 11.31 -10.59
CA ASP A 32 2.45 11.50 -12.06
C ASP A 32 3.45 12.56 -12.56
N TRP A 33 3.84 13.48 -11.67
CA TRP A 33 4.71 14.60 -11.99
C TRP A 33 5.44 15.14 -10.75
N VAL A 34 6.14 16.27 -10.90
CA VAL A 34 6.69 17.00 -9.75
C VAL A 34 5.57 17.48 -8.82
N PRO A 35 5.83 17.57 -7.49
CA PRO A 35 4.82 17.98 -6.51
C PRO A 35 4.10 19.28 -6.85
N ASN A 36 2.78 19.25 -6.80
CA ASN A 36 1.90 20.40 -7.05
C ASN A 36 0.62 20.28 -6.19
N THR A 37 -0.32 21.22 -6.37
CA THR A 37 -1.55 21.33 -5.57
C THR A 37 -2.45 20.09 -5.64
N ASN A 38 -2.38 19.31 -6.71
CA ASN A 38 -3.17 18.08 -6.83
C ASN A 38 -2.74 17.01 -5.82
N HIS A 39 -1.50 17.07 -5.33
CA HIS A 39 -0.93 16.10 -4.40
C HIS A 39 -1.08 16.52 -2.93
N THR A 40 -1.67 17.70 -2.65
CA THR A 40 -1.71 18.26 -1.29
C THR A 40 -2.31 17.30 -0.27
N GLY A 41 -3.40 16.60 -0.61
CA GLY A 41 -4.02 15.64 0.32
C GLY A 41 -3.08 14.49 0.73
N ILE A 42 -2.20 14.05 -0.16
CA ILE A 42 -1.26 12.94 0.09
C ILE A 42 -0.16 13.41 1.03
N PHE A 43 0.41 14.59 0.79
CA PHE A 43 1.44 15.16 1.67
C PHE A 43 0.89 15.58 3.03
N VAL A 44 -0.35 16.06 3.10
CA VAL A 44 -1.05 16.31 4.37
C VAL A 44 -1.26 15.00 5.12
N ALA A 45 -1.70 13.92 4.46
CA ALA A 45 -1.85 12.62 5.11
C ALA A 45 -0.53 12.08 5.68
N GLN A 46 0.59 12.31 4.99
CA GLN A 46 1.92 12.00 5.51
C GLN A 46 2.30 12.89 6.69
N HIS A 47 2.07 14.21 6.60
CA HIS A 47 2.43 15.16 7.64
C HIS A 47 1.64 14.98 8.94
N GLU A 48 0.32 14.73 8.82
CA GLU A 48 -0.60 14.56 9.94
C GLU A 48 -0.57 13.13 10.52
N GLY A 49 0.26 12.23 9.99
CA GLY A 49 0.42 10.87 10.52
C GLY A 49 -0.68 9.88 10.11
N PHE A 50 -1.56 10.22 9.17
CA PHE A 50 -2.69 9.36 8.78
C PHE A 50 -2.25 8.03 8.14
N PHE A 51 -1.10 7.99 7.47
CA PHE A 51 -0.53 6.73 7.00
C PHE A 51 -0.05 5.85 8.16
N GLU A 52 0.63 6.43 9.15
CA GLU A 52 1.11 5.72 10.33
C GLU A 52 -0.05 5.17 11.17
N ASP A 53 -1.10 5.97 11.37
CA ASP A 53 -2.35 5.57 12.04
C ASP A 53 -3.04 4.40 11.32
N ALA A 54 -2.90 4.31 10.00
CA ALA A 54 -3.39 3.21 9.19
C ALA A 54 -2.43 2.00 9.14
N GLY A 55 -1.29 2.05 9.85
CA GLY A 55 -0.27 1.01 9.84
C GLY A 55 0.54 0.95 8.55
N LEU A 56 0.71 2.08 7.85
CA LEU A 56 1.41 2.20 6.58
C LEU A 56 2.65 3.09 6.71
N GLU A 57 3.76 2.68 6.09
CA GLU A 57 4.96 3.50 5.90
C GLU A 57 5.07 3.83 4.41
N VAL A 58 4.59 5.01 4.02
CA VAL A 58 4.49 5.41 2.61
C VAL A 58 5.68 6.26 2.19
N GLU A 59 6.46 5.78 1.22
CA GLU A 59 7.48 6.53 0.50
C GLU A 59 6.88 7.19 -0.75
N ILE A 60 6.90 8.52 -0.79
CA ILE A 60 6.40 9.29 -1.94
C ILE A 60 7.57 9.64 -2.86
N ILE A 61 7.53 9.19 -4.11
CA ILE A 61 8.59 9.40 -5.09
C ILE A 61 8.08 10.15 -6.33
N GLN A 62 8.98 10.86 -7.00
CA GLN A 62 8.73 11.51 -8.28
C GLN A 62 9.10 10.59 -9.44
N PRO A 63 8.43 10.72 -10.60
CA PRO A 63 8.83 9.99 -11.79
C PRO A 63 10.19 10.52 -12.29
N GLY A 64 11.01 9.61 -12.80
CA GLY A 64 12.26 9.92 -13.48
C GLY A 64 12.10 9.72 -14.98
N GLU A 65 12.89 8.83 -15.56
CA GLU A 65 12.68 8.36 -16.94
C GLU A 65 11.51 7.36 -17.04
N VAL A 66 11.17 6.70 -15.94
CA VAL A 66 10.06 5.75 -15.83
C VAL A 66 8.87 6.45 -15.18
N PHE A 67 7.70 6.40 -15.84
CA PHE A 67 6.44 6.94 -15.34
C PHE A 67 5.69 5.92 -14.49
N ALA A 68 4.66 6.39 -13.78
CA ALA A 68 3.94 5.66 -12.76
C ALA A 68 3.31 4.35 -13.28
N GLU A 69 2.78 4.34 -14.51
CA GLU A 69 2.14 3.17 -15.10
C GLU A 69 3.15 2.03 -15.29
N GLN A 70 4.31 2.33 -15.87
CA GLN A 70 5.38 1.33 -16.06
C GLN A 70 6.02 0.93 -14.74
N ALA A 71 6.17 1.87 -13.80
CA ALA A 71 6.71 1.57 -12.48
C ALA A 71 5.81 0.59 -11.71
N VAL A 72 4.49 0.80 -11.71
CA VAL A 72 3.54 -0.09 -11.04
C VAL A 72 3.42 -1.43 -11.77
N ALA A 73 3.30 -1.41 -13.10
CA ALA A 73 3.23 -2.65 -13.88
C ALA A 73 4.50 -3.52 -13.74
N GLY A 74 5.66 -2.88 -13.56
CA GLY A 74 6.95 -3.54 -13.34
C GLY A 74 7.28 -3.85 -11.88
N GLY A 75 6.45 -3.46 -10.92
CA GLY A 75 6.67 -3.67 -9.49
C GLY A 75 7.76 -2.79 -8.86
N ALA A 76 8.17 -1.71 -9.52
CA ALA A 76 9.09 -0.72 -8.97
C ALA A 76 8.41 0.29 -8.04
N ALA A 77 7.08 0.40 -8.10
CA ALA A 77 6.25 1.14 -7.15
C ALA A 77 4.97 0.33 -6.87
N ASP A 78 4.43 0.41 -5.65
CA ASP A 78 3.19 -0.28 -5.28
C ASP A 78 1.96 0.45 -5.81
N PHE A 79 2.00 1.79 -5.78
CA PHE A 79 0.94 2.66 -6.26
C PHE A 79 1.52 3.76 -7.15
N GLY A 80 0.68 4.25 -8.05
CA GLY A 80 1.02 5.31 -8.98
C GLY A 80 -0.16 6.26 -9.20
N ILE A 81 0.12 7.56 -9.28
CA ILE A 81 -0.83 8.54 -9.81
C ILE A 81 -0.62 8.59 -11.33
N SER A 82 -1.73 8.57 -12.07
CA SER A 82 -1.73 8.53 -13.53
C SER A 82 -2.95 9.29 -14.06
N PHE A 83 -2.99 9.50 -15.37
CA PHE A 83 -4.06 10.16 -16.09
C PHE A 83 -5.11 9.16 -16.59
N GLN A 84 -6.37 9.59 -16.70
CA GLN A 84 -7.46 8.73 -17.16
C GLN A 84 -7.18 8.15 -18.56
N GLU A 85 -6.60 8.96 -19.45
CA GLU A 85 -6.26 8.58 -20.82
C GLU A 85 -5.18 7.49 -20.83
N GLN A 86 -4.16 7.60 -19.97
CA GLN A 86 -3.07 6.63 -19.87
C GLN A 86 -3.56 5.30 -19.31
N ILE A 87 -4.37 5.30 -18.25
CA ILE A 87 -4.97 4.07 -17.73
C ILE A 87 -5.91 3.42 -18.76
N THR A 88 -6.64 4.23 -19.55
CA THR A 88 -7.49 3.72 -20.63
C THR A 88 -6.66 3.03 -21.72
N LEU A 89 -5.55 3.65 -22.14
CA LEU A 89 -4.63 3.05 -23.11
C LEU A 89 -3.98 1.77 -22.57
N ALA A 90 -3.46 1.81 -21.33
CA ALA A 90 -2.84 0.65 -20.68
C ALA A 90 -3.80 -0.55 -20.60
N ARG A 91 -5.08 -0.29 -20.28
CA ARG A 91 -6.14 -1.31 -20.32
C ARG A 91 -6.35 -1.90 -21.72
N ALA A 92 -6.33 -1.06 -22.76
CA ALA A 92 -6.46 -1.52 -24.15
C ALA A 92 -5.27 -2.40 -24.58
N GLU A 93 -4.09 -2.16 -24.01
CA GLU A 93 -2.87 -2.95 -24.21
C GLU A 93 -2.74 -4.13 -23.23
N ALA A 94 -3.79 -4.43 -22.47
CA ALA A 94 -3.84 -5.53 -21.49
C ALA A 94 -2.77 -5.44 -20.37
N VAL A 95 -2.27 -4.23 -20.08
CA VAL A 95 -1.44 -3.99 -18.90
C VAL A 95 -2.30 -4.18 -17.64
N PRO A 96 -1.86 -4.95 -16.63
CA PRO A 96 -2.68 -5.34 -15.47
C PRO A 96 -2.83 -4.22 -14.42
N LEU A 97 -3.14 -2.99 -14.85
CA LEU A 97 -3.37 -1.85 -13.97
C LEU A 97 -4.85 -1.70 -13.60
N VAL A 98 -5.09 -1.27 -12.36
CA VAL A 98 -6.42 -1.00 -11.81
C VAL A 98 -6.44 0.39 -11.20
N SER A 99 -7.31 1.27 -11.70
CA SER A 99 -7.61 2.54 -11.04
C SER A 99 -8.51 2.29 -9.83
N ILE A 100 -8.10 2.78 -8.66
CA ILE A 100 -8.80 2.58 -7.37
C ILE A 100 -9.40 3.86 -6.80
N ALA A 101 -9.03 5.03 -7.33
CA ALA A 101 -9.50 6.32 -6.88
C ALA A 101 -9.36 7.37 -7.99
N ALA A 102 -10.23 8.39 -7.96
CA ALA A 102 -10.11 9.58 -8.79
C ALA A 102 -9.74 10.77 -7.89
N ILE A 103 -8.46 11.18 -7.91
CA ILE A 103 -7.96 12.33 -7.14
C ILE A 103 -8.57 13.62 -7.68
N ILE A 104 -8.67 13.71 -9.01
CA ILE A 104 -9.37 14.78 -9.74
C ILE A 104 -10.46 14.10 -10.57
N GLN A 105 -11.71 14.53 -10.40
CA GLN A 105 -12.87 13.86 -11.00
C GLN A 105 -13.09 14.22 -12.48
N ASN A 106 -12.59 15.37 -12.92
CA ASN A 106 -12.75 15.84 -14.30
C ASN A 106 -11.40 16.28 -14.82
N ASN A 107 -11.08 15.90 -16.07
CA ASN A 107 -9.89 16.42 -16.71
C ASN A 107 -10.06 17.93 -16.93
N THR A 108 -9.11 18.72 -16.43
CA THR A 108 -9.10 20.18 -16.56
C THR A 108 -8.01 20.67 -17.51
N SER A 109 -7.35 19.76 -18.24
CA SER A 109 -6.32 20.03 -19.25
C SER A 109 -6.83 19.74 -20.65
#